data_AF-A0A090BUW5-F1
#
_entry.id   AF-A0A090BUW5-F1
#
_cell.length_a   1.000
_cell.length_b   1.000
_cell.length_c   1.000
_cell.angle_alpha   90.00
_cell.angle_beta   90.00
_cell.angle_gamma   90.00
#
_symmetry.space_group_name_H-M   'P 1'
#
loop_
_entity.id
_entity.type
_entity.pdbx_description
1 polymer ?
#
loop_
_entity_poly.entity_id
_entity_poly.type
_entity_poly.pdbx_seq_one_letter_code
_entity_poly.pdbx_strand_id
1 'polypeptide(L)' 'MASPVNLNGVDVEGGIATATTIAELKQNMQAAMEFHLEGLKQTGYLTPEPKSFSEYIDVCYVALWFTPEA' A
#
# COMPACT_ATOMS: atom_id res chain seq x y z
N MET A 1 -5.53 -11.08 18.18
CA MET A 1 -5.36 -9.73 17.59
C MET A 1 -4.93 -9.93 16.14
N ALA A 2 -5.59 -9.31 15.17
CA ALA A 2 -5.13 -9.33 13.78
C ALA A 2 -3.85 -8.49 13.66
N SER A 3 -2.86 -8.98 12.94
CA SER A 3 -1.65 -8.22 12.65
C SER A 3 -1.98 -7.05 11.72
N PRO A 4 -1.40 -5.85 11.93
CA PRO A 4 -1.63 -4.71 11.06
C PRO A 4 -1.14 -4.99 9.64
N VAL A 5 -1.87 -4.47 8.64
CA VAL A 5 -1.46 -4.50 7.24
C VAL A 5 -0.87 -3.16 6.86
N ASN A 6 0.21 -3.18 6.08
CA ASN A 6 0.91 -1.99 5.59
C ASN A 6 0.91 -1.97 4.06
N LEU A 7 0.75 -0.79 3.46
CA LEU A 7 0.89 -0.56 2.02
C LEU A 7 1.73 0.69 1.75
N ASN A 8 2.58 0.63 0.72
CA ASN A 8 3.41 1.74 0.26
C ASN A 8 2.92 2.21 -1.12
N GLY A 9 2.72 3.52 -1.29
CA GLY A 9 2.44 4.17 -2.55
C GLY A 9 3.68 4.19 -3.45
N VAL A 10 3.69 3.35 -4.49
CA VAL A 10 4.87 3.11 -5.34
C VAL A 10 5.38 4.37 -6.06
N ASP A 11 4.48 5.32 -6.37
CA ASP A 11 4.82 6.58 -7.05
C ASP A 11 5.00 7.77 -6.10
N VAL A 12 4.78 7.59 -4.79
CA VAL A 12 4.85 8.66 -3.79
C VAL A 12 5.78 8.25 -2.66
N GLU A 13 6.98 8.82 -2.66
CA GLU A 13 7.97 8.58 -1.61
C GLU A 13 7.39 8.92 -0.23
N GLY A 14 7.47 7.99 0.72
CA GLY A 14 6.90 8.14 2.06
C GLY A 14 5.38 7.92 2.16
N GLY A 15 4.70 7.51 1.08
CA GLY A 15 3.27 7.19 1.05
C GLY A 15 2.93 5.87 1.75
N ILE A 16 3.18 5.75 3.06
CA ILE A 16 2.90 4.54 3.84
C ILE A 16 1.58 4.69 4.60
N ALA A 17 0.69 3.70 4.47
CA ALA A 17 -0.50 3.58 5.32
C ALA A 17 -0.46 2.27 6.10
N THR A 18 -1.10 2.29 7.28
CA THR A 18 -1.28 1.14 8.16
C THR A 18 -2.75 1.03 8.55
N ALA A 19 -3.25 -0.19 8.68
CA ALA A 19 -4.63 -0.47 9.08
C ALA A 19 -4.79 -1.88 9.67
N THR A 20 -5.96 -2.16 10.26
CA THR A 20 -6.30 -3.48 10.80
C THR A 20 -6.88 -4.41 9.72
N THR A 21 -7.44 -3.83 8.64
CA THR A 21 -8.03 -4.58 7.53
C THR A 21 -7.58 -4.03 6.18
N ILE A 22 -7.66 -4.86 5.13
CA ILE A 22 -7.36 -4.42 3.75
C ILE A 22 -8.32 -3.32 3.28
N ALA A 23 -9.59 -3.38 3.67
CA ALA A 23 -10.57 -2.37 3.30
C ALA A 23 -10.21 -1.00 3.89
N GLU A 24 -9.88 -0.96 5.19
CA GLU A 24 -9.42 0.24 5.88
C GLU A 24 -8.09 0.73 5.31
N LEU A 25 -7.16 -0.17 4.98
CA LEU A 25 -5.89 0.18 4.37
C LEU A 25 -6.07 0.92 3.04
N LYS A 26 -6.97 0.42 2.19
CA LYS A 26 -7.29 1.04 0.89
C LYS A 26 -7.90 2.42 1.07
N GLN A 27 -8.81 2.59 2.05
CA GLN A 27 -9.40 3.89 2.37
C GLN A 27 -8.34 4.88 2.87
N ASN A 28 -7.46 4.45 3.78
CA ASN A 28 -6.38 5.28 4.31
C ASN A 28 -5.40 5.72 3.21
N MET A 29 -5.00 4.80 2.33
CA MET A 29 -4.15 5.12 1.18
C MET A 29 -4.81 6.11 0.23
N GLN A 30 -6.09 5.90 -0.10
CA GLN A 30 -6.82 6.80 -0.99
C GLN A 30 -6.92 8.20 -0.39
N ALA A 31 -7.32 8.32 0.87
CA ALA A 31 -7.43 9.62 1.55
C ALA A 31 -6.08 10.35 1.63
N ALA A 32 -4.99 9.64 1.94
CA ALA A 32 -3.66 10.22 1.98
C ALA A 32 -3.21 10.73 0.59
N MET A 33 -3.51 9.98 -0.46
CA MET A 33 -3.18 10.36 -1.83
C MET A 33 -3.98 11.59 -2.27
N GLU A 34 -5.29 11.61 -2.02
CA GLU A 34 -6.16 12.75 -2.32
C GLU A 34 -5.68 14.02 -1.61
N PHE A 35 -5.33 13.90 -0.33
CA PHE A 35 -4.76 15.01 0.44
C PHE A 35 -3.45 15.54 -0.18
N HIS A 36 -2.54 14.65 -0.57
CA HIS A 36 -1.27 15.04 -1.17
C HIS A 36 -1.46 15.73 -2.53
N LEU A 37 -2.33 15.18 -3.38
CA LEU A 37 -2.68 15.75 -4.69
C LEU A 37 -3.35 17.11 -4.57
N GLU A 38 -4.24 17.28 -3.60
CA GLU A 38 -4.86 18.56 -3.31
C GLU A 38 -3.83 19.60 -2.84
N GLY A 39 -2.89 19.19 -1.98
CA GLY A 39 -1.76 20.03 -1.58
C GLY A 39 -0.93 20.52 -2.78
N LEU A 40 -0.64 19.64 -3.76
CA LEU A 40 0.06 20.01 -4.99
C LEU A 40 -0.72 21.05 -5.82
N LYS A 41 -2.03 20.86 -5.98
CA LYS A 41 -2.90 21.81 -6.70
C LYS A 41 -2.89 23.19 -6.06
N GLN A 42 -3.03 23.25 -4.73
CA GLN A 42 -3.06 24.51 -3.99
C GLN A 42 -1.73 25.28 -4.03
N THR A 43 -0.63 24.55 -4.19
CA THR A 43 0.72 25.12 -4.25
C THR A 43 1.21 25.41 -5.67
N GLY A 44 0.38 25.14 -6.69
CA GLY A 44 0.67 25.41 -8.10
C GLY A 44 1.62 24.41 -8.75
N TYR A 45 1.88 23.28 -8.11
CA TYR A 45 2.66 22.19 -8.69
C TYR A 45 1.79 21.33 -9.60
N LEU A 46 2.42 20.76 -10.63
CA LEU A 46 1.75 19.84 -11.53
C LEU A 46 1.49 18.51 -10.81
N THR A 47 0.30 17.96 -11.00
CA THR A 47 0.00 16.58 -10.60
C THR A 47 0.85 15.63 -11.46
N PRO A 48 1.66 14.74 -10.85
CA PRO A 48 2.41 13.76 -11.61
C PRO A 48 1.45 12.72 -12.23
N GLU A 49 1.75 12.29 -13.44
CA GLU A 49 1.10 11.12 -14.04
C GLU A 49 1.47 9.85 -13.26
N PRO A 50 0.52 8.94 -12.97
CA PRO A 50 0.81 7.66 -12.36
C PRO A 50 1.72 6.83 -13.28
N LYS A 51 2.75 6.20 -12.71
CA LYS A 51 3.77 5.44 -13.45
C LYS A 51 3.76 3.96 -13.12
N SER A 52 3.12 3.56 -12.03
CA SER A 52 3.11 2.19 -11.56
C SER A 52 1.73 1.76 -11.04
N PHE A 53 1.48 0.46 -11.13
CA PHE A 53 0.30 -0.19 -10.57
C PHE A 53 0.74 -1.26 -9.59
N SER A 54 0.08 -1.32 -8.45
CA SER A 54 0.30 -2.36 -7.44
C SER A 54 -0.99 -3.15 -7.21
N GLU A 55 -0.85 -4.46 -7.06
CA GLU A 55 -1.94 -5.37 -6.72
C GLU A 55 -1.61 -6.07 -5.42
N TYR A 56 -2.64 -6.31 -4.61
CA TYR A 56 -2.51 -7.07 -3.38
C TYR A 56 -2.54 -8.56 -3.71
N ILE A 57 -1.45 -9.27 -3.41
CA ILE A 57 -1.37 -10.72 -3.58
C ILE A 57 -1.27 -11.38 -2.21
N ASP A 58 -2.30 -12.15 -1.87
CA ASP A 58 -2.28 -13.06 -0.73
C ASP A 58 -1.39 -14.28 -1.04
N VAL A 59 -0.33 -14.46 -0.26
CA VAL A 59 0.55 -15.62 -0.37
C VAL A 59 0.32 -16.53 0.84
N CYS A 60 -0.34 -17.67 0.63
CA CYS A 60 -0.31 -18.75 1.60
C CYS A 60 1.02 -19.50 1.49
N TYR A 61 1.84 -19.45 2.53
CA TYR A 61 3.00 -20.31 2.63
C TYR A 61 2.53 -21.75 2.88
N VAL A 62 2.51 -22.58 1.85
CA VAL A 62 2.31 -24.02 2.04
C VAL A 62 3.66 -24.64 2.35
N ALA A 63 3.80 -25.22 3.55
CA ALA A 63 5.02 -25.86 4.04
C ALA A 63 5.35 -27.20 3.32
N LEU A 64 5.20 -27.27 2.00
CA LEU A 64 5.52 -28.47 1.21
C LEU A 64 7.01 -28.63 0.90
N TRP A 65 7.86 -27.70 1.36
CA TRP A 65 9.31 -27.72 1.10
C TRP A 65 10.16 -28.17 2.31
N PHE A 66 9.54 -28.56 3.43
CA PHE A 66 10.26 -29.13 4.57
C PHE A 66 10.16 -30.66 4.52
N THR A 67 11.06 -31.30 3.79
CA THR A 67 11.44 -32.69 4.11
C THR A 67 12.57 -32.60 5.13
N PRO A 68 12.31 -32.78 6.43
CA PRO A 68 13.41 -33.01 7.36
C PRO A 68 14.07 -34.31 6.92
N GLU A 69 15.33 -34.26 6.52
CA GLU A 69 16.11 -35.45 6.21
C GLU A 69 16.07 -36.42 7.40
N ALA A 70 15.75 -37.68 7.10
CA ALA A 70 15.55 -38.78 8.04
C ALA A 70 16.85 -39.30 8.65
#